data_AF-A0A0G0M9I0-F1
#
_entry.id   AF-A0A0G0M9I0-F1
#
_cell.length_a   1.000
_cell.length_b   1.000
_cell.length_c   1.000
_cell.angle_alpha   90.00
_cell.angle_beta   90.00
_cell.angle_gamma   90.00
#
_symmetry.space_group_name_H-M   'P 1'
#
loop_
_entity.id
_entity.type
_entity.pdbx_description
1 polymer ?
#
loop_
_entity_poly.entity_id
_entity_poly.type
_entity_poly.pdbx_seq_one_letter_code
_entity_poly.pdbx_strand_id
1 'polypeptide(L)' 'MRQVLSISMPGQLISKVKERIENRGFKSVSDYIKFLIKEDDDFLTDDEILTAVKEADRDYKLGKLKVLKSLDDL' A
#
# COMPACT_ATOMS: atom_id res chain seq x y z
N MET A 1 0.65 16.15 -24.60
CA MET A 1 -0.80 16.08 -24.84
C MET A 1 -1.49 15.61 -23.57
N ARG A 2 -2.59 16.25 -23.15
CA ARG A 2 -3.38 15.80 -22.00
C ARG A 2 -4.34 14.70 -22.46
N GLN A 3 -4.36 13.56 -21.77
CA GLN A 3 -5.34 12.51 -22.00
C GLN A 3 -6.44 12.59 -20.91
N VAL A 4 -7.68 12.29 -21.29
CA VAL A 4 -8.82 12.29 -20.38
C VAL A 4 -9.31 10.85 -20.24
N LEU A 5 -9.37 10.37 -19.01
CA LEU A 5 -9.93 9.05 -18.67
C LEU A 5 -11.34 9.25 -18.11
N SER A 6 -12.32 8.55 -18.68
CA SER A 6 -13.70 8.52 -18.20
C SER A 6 -14.00 7.13 -17.64
N ILE A 7 -14.55 7.06 -16.42
CA ILE A 7 -14.81 5.81 -15.71
C ILE A 7 -16.27 5.80 -15.26
N SER A 8 -17.00 4.75 -15.64
CA SER A 8 -18.37 4.51 -15.17
C SER A 8 -18.34 3.78 -13.84
N MET A 9 -19.05 4.29 -12.83
CA MET A 9 -19.12 3.70 -11.49
C MET A 9 -20.55 3.76 -10.93
N PRO A 10 -20.95 2.81 -10.07
CA PRO A 10 -22.21 2.90 -9.34
C PRO A 10 -22.28 4.19 -8.49
N GLY A 11 -23.46 4.79 -8.39
CA GLY A 11 -23.65 6.05 -7.65
C GLY A 11 -23.17 5.98 -6.19
N GLN A 12 -23.39 4.85 -5.51
CA GLN A 12 -22.92 4.64 -4.14
C GLN A 12 -21.39 4.66 -4.03
N LEU A 13 -20.68 4.14 -5.04
CA LEU A 13 -19.22 4.15 -5.07
C LEU A 13 -18.69 5.58 -5.29
N ILE A 14 -19.36 6.37 -6.14
CA ILE A 14 -19.02 7.79 -6.35
C ILE A 14 -19.11 8.56 -5.02
N SER A 15 -20.17 8.34 -4.25
CA SER A 15 -20.33 9.00 -2.94
C SER A 15 -19.21 8.61 -1.98
N LYS A 16 -18.87 7.31 -1.89
CA LYS A 16 -17.76 6.83 -1.05
C LYS A 16 -16.40 7.41 -1.46
N VAL A 17 -16.16 7.53 -2.76
CA VAL A 17 -14.91 8.12 -3.28
C VAL A 17 -14.81 9.59 -2.87
N LYS A 18 -15.89 10.37 -3.02
CA LYS A 18 -15.91 11.78 -2.60
C LYS A 18 -15.66 11.95 -1.11
N GLU A 19 -16.34 11.16 -0.28
CA GLU A 19 -16.15 11.17 1.18
C GLU A 19 -14.69 10.88 1.56
N ARG A 20 -14.07 9.86 0.94
CA ARG A 20 -12.65 9.54 1.19
C ARG A 20 -11.69 10.64 0.76
N ILE A 21 -11.99 11.32 -0.35
CA ILE A 21 -11.19 12.46 -0.84
C ILE A 21 -11.21 13.60 0.18
N GLU A 22 -12.40 13.96 0.67
CA GLU A 22 -12.58 15.01 1.67
C GLU A 22 -11.87 14.66 3.00
N ASN A 23 -12.12 13.44 3.52
CA ASN A 23 -11.55 13.00 4.80
C ASN A 23 -10.02 12.86 4.79
N ARG A 24 -9.43 12.61 3.62
CA ARG A 24 -7.97 12.45 3.48
C ARG A 24 -7.28 13.70 2.91
N GLY A 25 -8.01 14.80 2.69
CA GLY A 25 -7.45 16.08 2.27
C GLY A 25 -7.00 16.14 0.81
N PHE A 26 -7.52 15.28 -0.07
CA PHE A 26 -7.18 15.30 -1.49
C PHE A 26 -7.94 16.42 -2.23
N LYS A 27 -7.28 17.05 -3.19
CA LYS A 27 -7.85 18.20 -3.92
C LYS A 27 -8.84 17.80 -5.02
N SER A 28 -8.74 16.56 -5.52
CA SER A 28 -9.62 16.07 -6.58
C SER A 28 -9.60 14.53 -6.66
N VAL A 29 -10.56 13.98 -7.40
CA VAL A 29 -10.59 12.54 -7.74
C VAL A 29 -9.33 12.10 -8.48
N SER A 30 -8.84 12.92 -9.42
CA SER A 30 -7.63 12.59 -10.18
C SER A 30 -6.39 12.56 -9.30
N ASP A 31 -6.31 13.43 -8.29
CA ASP A 31 -5.22 13.47 -7.32
C ASP A 31 -5.21 12.20 -6.45
N TYR A 32 -6.40 11.83 -5.96
CA TYR A 32 -6.58 10.60 -5.19
C TYR A 32 -6.27 9.33 -6.00
N ILE A 33 -6.70 9.24 -7.26
CA ILE A 33 -6.39 8.08 -8.11
C ILE A 33 -4.88 7.98 -8.37
N LYS A 34 -4.19 9.10 -8.64
CA LYS A 34 -2.72 9.09 -8.81
C LYS A 34 -2.01 8.61 -7.57
N PHE A 35 -2.47 9.05 -6.40
CA PHE A 35 -1.95 8.56 -5.12
C PHE A 35 -2.14 7.05 -5.00
N LEU A 36 -3.35 6.53 -5.25
CA LEU A 36 -3.61 5.09 -5.16
C LEU A 36 -2.75 4.27 -6.11
N ILE A 37 -2.56 4.71 -7.36
CA ILE A 37 -1.70 4.00 -8.32
C ILE A 37 -0.25 3.98 -7.82
N LYS A 38 0.24 5.10 -7.28
CA LYS A 38 1.60 5.14 -6.73
C LYS A 38 1.76 4.19 -5.53
N GLU A 39 0.78 4.17 -4.63
CA GLU A 39 0.82 3.25 -3.49
C GLU A 39 0.71 1.79 -3.93
N ASP A 40 -0.02 1.49 -5.01
CA ASP A 40 -0.11 0.16 -5.61
C ASP A 40 1.27 -0.35 -6.06
N ASP A 41 2.12 0.53 -6.57
CA ASP A 41 3.52 0.19 -6.91
C ASP A 41 4.38 -0.06 -5.65
N ASP A 42 4.02 0.52 -4.50
CA ASP A 42 4.76 0.41 -3.24
C ASP A 42 4.27 -0.77 -2.36
N PHE A 43 3.13 -1.39 -2.68
CA PHE A 43 2.64 -2.57 -1.96
C PHE A 43 3.34 -3.85 -2.45
N LEU A 44 3.85 -4.63 -1.49
CA LEU A 44 4.35 -5.98 -1.77
C LEU A 44 3.21 -6.85 -2.30
N THR A 45 3.48 -7.56 -3.37
CA THR A 45 2.59 -8.61 -3.87
C THR A 45 2.50 -9.76 -2.86
N ASP A 46 1.42 -10.54 -2.93
CA ASP A 46 1.23 -11.72 -2.06
C ASP A 46 2.42 -12.69 -2.13
N ASP A 47 3.03 -12.84 -3.31
CA ASP A 47 4.19 -13.71 -3.53
C ASP A 47 5.47 -13.16 -2.87
N GLU A 48 5.67 -11.85 -2.89
CA GLU A 48 6.78 -11.19 -2.20
C GLU A 48 6.64 -11.30 -0.68
N ILE A 49 5.42 -11.10 -0.16
CA ILE A 49 5.12 -11.32 1.26
C ILE A 49 5.41 -12.77 1.64
N LEU A 50 4.94 -13.74 0.85
CA LEU A 50 5.15 -15.15 1.12
C LEU A 50 6.63 -15.54 1.09
N THR A 51 7.39 -14.94 0.17
CA THR A 51 8.83 -15.17 0.05
C THR A 51 9.57 -14.60 1.27
N ALA A 52 9.27 -13.36 1.66
CA ALA A 52 9.86 -12.73 2.83
C ALA A 52 9.58 -13.53 4.12
N VAL A 53 8.36 -14.05 4.30
CA VAL A 53 8.01 -14.90 5.45
C VAL A 53 8.81 -16.20 5.46
N LYS A 54 8.96 -16.87 4.31
CA LYS A 54 9.75 -18.11 4.21
C LYS A 54 11.23 -17.87 4.49
N GLU A 55 11.77 -16.75 4.03
CA GLU A 55 13.15 -16.36 4.30
C GLU A 55 13.36 -16.06 5.78
N ALA A 56 12.46 -15.32 6.41
CA ALA A 56 12.50 -15.04 7.84
C ALA A 56 12.43 -16.33 8.69
N ASP A 57 11.55 -17.28 8.36
CA ASP A 57 11.46 -18.58 9.03
C ASP A 57 12.74 -19.41 8.85
N ARG A 58 13.32 -19.39 7.64
CA ARG A 58 14.61 -20.05 7.38
C ARG A 58 15.73 -19.42 8.22
N ASP A 59 15.84 -18.11 8.25
CA ASP A 59 16.90 -17.42 8.99
C ASP A 59 16.74 -17.57 10.51
N TYR A 60 15.49 -17.62 11.00
CA TYR A 60 15.19 -18.02 12.38
C TYR A 60 15.72 -19.43 12.68
N LYS A 61 15.37 -20.42 11.84
CA LYS A 61 15.81 -21.82 12.00
C LYS A 61 17.32 -22.00 11.90
N LEU A 62 17.97 -21.19 11.07
CA LEU A 62 19.43 -21.17 10.92
C LEU A 62 20.15 -20.37 12.01
N GLY A 63 19.42 -19.75 12.95
CA GLY A 63 20.00 -19.00 14.06
C GLY A 63 20.71 -17.71 13.62
N LYS A 64 20.36 -17.15 12.46
CA LYS A 64 20.97 -15.92 11.94
C LYS A 64 20.42 -14.63 12.56
N LEU A 65 19.49 -14.75 13.51
CA LEU A 65 18.86 -13.61 14.14
C LEU A 65 19.71 -13.06 15.29
N LYS A 66 19.72 -11.74 15.42
CA LYS A 66 20.37 -11.05 16.54
C LYS A 66 19.35 -10.93 17.69
N VAL A 67 19.72 -11.39 18.88
CA VAL A 67 18.96 -11.12 20.10
C VAL A 67 19.27 -9.71 20.55
N LEU A 68 18.25 -8.86 20.61
CA LEU A 68 18.34 -7.50 21.13
C LEU A 68 17.93 -7.50 22.60
N LYS A 69 18.65 -6.74 23.44
CA LYS A 69 18.36 -6.67 24.88
C LYS A 69 17.39 -5.54 25.22
N SER A 70 17.32 -4.54 24.35
CA SER A 70 16.47 -3.37 24.47
C SER A 70 16.11 -2.81 23.10
N LEU A 71 15.14 -1.90 23.06
CA LEU A 71 14.78 -1.13 21.86
C LEU A 71 15.93 -0.22 21.38
N ASP A 72 16.83 0.19 22.28
CA ASP A 72 18.01 1.00 21.93
C ASP A 72 19.06 0.19 21.13
N ASP A 73 18.97 -1.14 21.11
CA ASP A 73 19.88 -2.02 20.38
C ASP A 73 19.44 -2.32 18.92
N LEU A 74 18.25 -1.83 18.52
CA LEU A 74 17.62 -2.02 17.21
C LEU A 74 18.23 -1.08 16.16
#